data_AF-A0A4Y9YGF1-F1
#
_entry.id   AF-A0A4Y9YGF1-F1
#
_cell.length_a   1.000
_cell.length_b   1.000
_cell.length_c   1.000
_cell.angle_alpha   90.00
_cell.angle_beta   90.00
_cell.angle_gamma   90.00
#
_symmetry.space_group_name_H-M   'P 1'
#
loop_
_entity.id
_entity.type
_entity.pdbx_description
1 polymer ?
#
loop_
_entity_poly.entity_id
_entity_poly.type
_entity_poly.pdbx_seq_one_letter_code
_entity_poly.pdbx_strand_id
1 'polypeptide(L)'
;MQRFFVSGSPRDILEILTHISLPRGAHLSVELLELGADQDLDLEHLPILAAVLPRSATRLPALADVRHLMVWFEQFKLTIYADEDRTEFWESQAWKTSDYKCSPSDGDTPVMPALCMAYHLPGSEVDHYLLVNVMRELGQYFSSSLETLIVHGIMDIVETETWAGVLAAFPQLEYLEVISRECDMKYFPAALEPTPTATPCRGLRKLVLRYEPNDEDGGLQMLNALCVALQKRDEAHCRLQSLSLQVEPVTIDTMYTPSTAVSRLPADFEDIQEKLEILVDSLEVMLLIDGD
;
A
#
# COMPACT_ATOMS: atom_id res chain seq x y z
N MET A 1 12.05 19.62 15.68
CA MET A 1 11.84 19.15 14.30
C MET A 1 11.46 20.34 13.42
N GLN A 2 12.15 20.55 12.30
CA GLN A 2 11.76 21.60 11.33
C GLN A 2 10.62 21.08 10.45
N ARG A 3 9.65 21.93 10.16
CA ARG A 3 8.44 21.57 9.41
C ARG A 3 8.28 22.52 8.23
N PHE A 4 8.06 21.94 7.06
CA PHE A 4 7.83 22.65 5.81
C PHE A 4 6.49 22.19 5.26
N PHE A 5 5.65 23.16 4.92
CA PHE A 5 4.33 22.91 4.35
C PHE A 5 4.25 23.64 3.02
N VAL A 6 3.93 22.91 1.96
CA VAL A 6 3.77 23.44 0.61
C VAL A 6 2.38 23.05 0.14
N SER A 7 1.57 24.03 -0.23
CA SER A 7 0.27 23.78 -0.85
C SER A 7 0.07 24.64 -2.09
N GLY A 8 -0.64 24.10 -3.08
CA GLY A 8 -0.87 24.81 -4.33
C GLY A 8 -1.14 23.88 -5.51
N SER A 9 -0.99 24.43 -6.71
CA SER A 9 -1.09 23.65 -7.95
C SER A 9 0.10 22.69 -8.09
N PRO A 10 -0.04 21.54 -8.78
CA PRO A 10 1.06 20.59 -8.96
C PRO A 10 2.32 21.24 -9.54
N ARG A 11 2.15 22.13 -10.52
CA ARG A 11 3.25 22.84 -11.19
C ARG A 11 4.03 23.74 -10.24
N ASP A 12 3.34 24.51 -9.40
CA ASP A 12 3.98 25.44 -8.46
C ASP A 12 4.73 24.66 -7.37
N ILE A 13 4.12 23.57 -6.89
CA ILE A 13 4.75 22.63 -5.94
C ILE A 13 6.04 22.07 -6.55
N LEU A 14 6.00 21.55 -7.77
CA LEU A 14 7.18 21.00 -8.43
C LEU A 14 8.29 22.04 -8.57
N GLU A 15 7.95 23.27 -8.96
CA GLU A 15 8.91 24.37 -9.06
C GLU A 15 9.58 24.64 -7.72
N ILE A 16 8.80 24.74 -6.64
CA ILE A 16 9.32 24.93 -5.28
C ILE A 16 10.21 23.75 -4.86
N LEU A 17 9.71 22.52 -4.98
CA LEU A 17 10.41 21.30 -4.54
C LEU A 17 11.72 21.06 -5.31
N THR A 18 11.81 21.54 -6.55
CA THR A 18 13.05 21.50 -7.35
C THR A 18 14.14 22.43 -6.78
N HIS A 19 13.75 23.53 -6.14
CA HIS A 19 14.66 24.58 -5.70
C HIS A 19 14.97 24.57 -4.20
N ILE A 20 14.16 23.92 -3.37
CA ILE A 20 14.44 23.80 -1.94
C ILE A 20 15.46 22.68 -1.66
N SER A 21 16.11 22.77 -0.50
CA SER A 21 16.91 21.70 0.07
C SER A 21 16.56 21.59 1.54
N LEU A 22 16.13 20.40 1.95
CA LEU A 22 15.69 20.16 3.31
C LEU A 22 16.79 19.43 4.09
N PRO A 23 17.07 19.81 5.34
CA PRO A 23 17.99 19.06 6.16
C PRO A 23 17.40 17.67 6.47
N ARG A 24 18.27 16.70 6.73
CA ARG A 24 17.86 15.37 7.17
C ARG A 24 17.04 15.47 8.47
N GLY A 25 15.93 14.74 8.55
CA GLY A 25 14.97 14.81 9.67
C GLY A 25 14.02 16.01 9.63
N ALA A 26 14.00 16.81 8.54
CA ALA A 26 12.92 17.76 8.31
C ALA A 26 11.65 17.03 7.86
N HIS A 27 10.51 17.54 8.31
CA HIS A 27 9.20 17.11 7.83
C HIS A 27 8.76 17.99 6.65
N LEU A 28 8.39 17.36 5.54
CA LEU A 28 7.79 17.97 4.39
C LEU A 28 6.34 17.48 4.24
N SER A 29 5.40 18.40 4.35
CA SER A 29 4.00 18.16 4.01
C SER A 29 3.67 18.89 2.71
N VAL A 30 3.12 18.15 1.75
CA VAL A 30 2.71 18.63 0.43
C VAL A 30 1.21 18.40 0.29
N GLU A 31 0.44 19.45 0.07
CA GLU A 31 -1.01 19.37 -0.13
C GLU A 31 -1.38 19.93 -1.50
N LEU A 32 -1.90 19.08 -2.37
CA LEU A 32 -2.30 19.47 -3.71
C LEU A 32 -3.74 20.00 -3.68
N LEU A 33 -3.91 21.21 -4.19
CA LEU A 33 -5.21 21.83 -4.37
C LEU A 33 -5.68 21.57 -5.81
N GLU A 34 -6.80 20.85 -5.95
CA GLU A 34 -7.56 20.64 -7.19
C GLU A 34 -6.74 20.19 -8.41
N LEU A 35 -6.78 18.90 -8.74
CA LEU A 35 -6.51 18.45 -10.10
C LEU A 35 -7.67 18.93 -10.97
N GLY A 36 -7.45 20.02 -11.70
CA GLY A 36 -8.47 20.66 -12.54
C GLY A 36 -9.19 19.65 -13.42
N ALA A 37 -10.53 19.70 -13.36
CA ALA A 37 -11.46 18.89 -14.14
C ALA A 37 -11.49 19.31 -15.63
N ASP A 38 -10.31 19.44 -16.26
CA ASP A 38 -10.24 19.55 -17.72
C ASP A 38 -10.58 18.17 -18.29
N GLN A 39 -11.78 18.10 -18.88
CA GLN A 39 -12.48 16.88 -19.32
C GLN A 39 -11.78 16.09 -20.45
N ASP A 40 -10.56 16.45 -20.83
CA ASP A 40 -9.78 15.85 -21.93
C ASP A 40 -8.45 15.22 -21.48
N LEU A 41 -8.20 15.08 -20.17
CA LEU A 41 -6.99 14.42 -19.68
C LEU A 41 -7.12 12.89 -19.79
N ASP A 42 -6.11 12.25 -20.36
CA ASP A 42 -5.93 10.79 -20.31
C ASP A 42 -5.62 10.38 -18.86
N LEU A 43 -6.68 10.15 -18.09
CA LEU A 43 -6.61 9.87 -16.65
C LEU A 43 -5.99 8.49 -16.37
N GLU A 44 -5.97 7.58 -17.34
CA GLU A 44 -5.28 6.29 -17.24
C GLU A 44 -3.76 6.42 -17.24
N HIS A 45 -3.22 7.55 -17.68
CA HIS A 45 -1.77 7.79 -17.77
C HIS A 45 -1.36 9.12 -17.11
N LEU A 46 -2.21 9.66 -16.24
CA LEU A 46 -1.93 10.93 -15.58
C LEU A 46 -0.73 10.78 -14.63
N PRO A 47 0.37 11.54 -14.83
CA PRO A 47 1.49 11.54 -13.91
C PRO A 47 1.08 12.21 -12.59
N ILE A 48 1.07 11.45 -11.50
CA ILE A 48 0.69 11.91 -10.16
C ILE A 48 1.94 12.35 -9.39
N LEU A 49 2.95 11.49 -9.35
CA LEU A 49 4.21 11.79 -8.66
C LEU A 49 5.05 12.74 -9.48
N ALA A 50 5.17 12.51 -10.79
CA ALA A 50 5.97 13.36 -11.68
C ALA A 50 5.42 14.78 -11.83
N ALA A 51 4.16 15.01 -11.47
CA ALA A 51 3.57 16.35 -11.47
C ALA A 51 4.04 17.20 -10.29
N VAL A 52 4.53 16.61 -9.19
CA VAL A 52 4.94 17.35 -7.98
C VAL A 52 6.35 17.05 -7.50
N LEU A 53 6.85 15.83 -7.69
CA LEU A 53 8.15 15.43 -7.21
C LEU A 53 9.24 15.74 -8.24
N PRO A 54 10.37 16.32 -7.81
CA PRO A 54 11.51 16.50 -8.69
C PRO A 54 12.11 15.14 -9.07
N ARG A 55 12.53 14.97 -10.34
CA ARG A 55 13.22 13.75 -10.80
C ARG A 55 14.51 13.44 -10.05
N SER A 56 15.12 14.44 -9.42
CA SER A 56 16.32 14.28 -8.60
C SER A 56 15.98 14.44 -7.13
N ALA A 57 15.99 13.33 -6.39
CA ALA A 57 15.74 13.29 -4.95
C ALA A 57 16.90 13.84 -4.10
N THR A 58 18.04 14.21 -4.69
CA THR A 58 19.27 14.60 -3.98
C THR A 58 19.12 15.73 -2.96
N ARG A 59 18.08 16.55 -3.06
CA ARG A 59 17.80 17.70 -2.18
C ARG A 59 16.74 17.42 -1.12
N LEU A 60 16.10 16.26 -1.20
CA LEU A 60 14.99 15.81 -0.38
C LEU A 60 15.36 14.43 0.19
N PRO A 61 16.05 14.37 1.35
CA PRO A 61 16.42 13.09 1.97
C PRO A 61 15.21 12.16 2.17
N ALA A 62 14.04 12.74 2.45
CA ALA A 62 12.76 12.03 2.56
C ALA A 62 12.24 11.39 1.24
N LEU A 63 13.01 11.47 0.15
CA LEU A 63 12.79 10.73 -1.10
C LEU A 63 13.99 9.83 -1.42
N ALA A 64 15.20 10.36 -1.28
CA ALA A 64 16.43 9.67 -1.66
C ALA A 64 16.77 8.48 -0.76
N ASP A 65 16.49 8.59 0.55
CA ASP A 65 16.90 7.62 1.56
C ASP A 65 15.69 6.88 2.17
N VAL A 66 14.54 6.89 1.48
CA VAL A 66 13.31 6.25 1.96
C VAL A 66 13.49 4.75 2.14
N ARG A 67 13.07 4.25 3.30
CA ARG A 67 13.02 2.82 3.64
C ARG A 67 11.60 2.35 3.98
N HIS A 68 10.71 3.27 4.35
CA HIS A 68 9.32 2.96 4.68
C HIS A 68 8.38 3.86 3.87
N LEU A 69 7.44 3.25 3.15
CA LEU A 69 6.51 3.93 2.27
C LEU A 69 5.09 3.38 2.47
N MET A 70 4.14 4.28 2.57
CA MET A 70 2.72 3.96 2.64
C MET A 70 1.97 4.79 1.62
N VAL A 71 1.17 4.13 0.80
CA VAL A 71 0.25 4.74 -0.16
C VAL A 71 -1.16 4.40 0.32
N TRP A 72 -1.92 5.42 0.69
CA TRP A 72 -3.24 5.30 1.30
C TRP A 72 -4.29 6.04 0.48
N PHE A 73 -5.14 5.29 -0.20
CA PHE A 73 -6.26 5.81 -0.96
C PHE A 73 -7.57 5.50 -0.24
N GLU A 74 -8.28 6.55 0.16
CA GLU A 74 -9.53 6.44 0.93
C GLU A 74 -10.43 7.67 0.75
N GLN A 75 -11.74 7.47 0.55
CA GLN A 75 -12.74 8.55 0.51
C GLN A 75 -12.32 9.76 -0.34
N PHE A 76 -11.86 9.52 -1.58
CA PHE A 76 -11.40 10.58 -2.51
C PHE A 76 -10.15 11.34 -2.03
N LYS A 77 -9.34 10.70 -1.19
CA LYS A 77 -8.07 11.22 -0.73
C LYS A 77 -6.98 10.19 -0.96
N LEU A 78 -5.97 10.56 -1.74
CA LEU A 78 -4.72 9.83 -1.85
C LEU A 78 -3.71 10.47 -0.89
N THR A 79 -3.13 9.68 -0.01
CA THR A 79 -2.09 10.10 0.92
C THR A 79 -0.86 9.24 0.74
N ILE A 80 0.33 9.85 0.73
CA ILE A 80 1.60 9.14 0.65
C ILE A 80 2.46 9.56 1.83
N TYR A 81 2.88 8.59 2.63
CA TYR A 81 3.79 8.79 3.74
C TYR A 81 5.11 8.09 3.46
N ALA A 82 6.22 8.78 3.68
CA ALA A 82 7.54 8.19 3.54
C ALA A 82 8.50 8.61 4.65
N ASP A 83 9.32 7.65 5.07
CA ASP A 83 10.37 7.84 6.06
C ASP A 83 11.64 7.09 5.69
N GLU A 84 12.76 7.65 6.11
CA GLU A 84 14.07 6.99 6.10
C GLU A 84 14.20 5.98 7.24
N ASP A 85 13.75 6.33 8.44
CA ASP A 85 13.88 5.50 9.63
C ASP A 85 12.52 4.99 10.09
N ARG A 86 12.51 3.87 10.83
CA ARG A 86 11.29 3.36 11.45
C ARG A 86 10.91 4.24 12.64
N THR A 87 10.21 5.33 12.36
CA THR A 87 9.74 6.29 13.37
C THR A 87 8.62 5.68 14.23
N GLU A 88 8.28 6.33 15.35
CA GLU A 88 7.15 5.93 16.21
C GLU A 88 5.82 5.80 15.44
N PHE A 89 5.66 6.48 14.31
CA PHE A 89 4.50 6.34 13.41
C PHE A 89 4.44 4.92 12.84
N TRP A 90 5.57 4.37 12.39
CA TRP A 90 5.68 3.01 11.86
C TRP A 90 5.61 1.93 12.94
N GLU A 91 6.10 2.23 14.14
CA GLU A 91 6.06 1.31 15.27
C GLU A 91 4.67 1.19 15.89
N SER A 92 3.98 2.32 16.04
CA SER A 92 2.61 2.37 16.58
C SER A 92 1.59 1.73 15.64
N GLN A 93 1.91 1.58 14.35
CA GLN A 93 0.98 1.12 13.33
C GLN A 93 -0.33 1.92 13.37
N ALA A 94 -0.23 3.24 13.59
CA ALA A 94 -1.38 4.10 13.85
C ALA A 94 -2.46 4.03 12.75
N TRP A 95 -2.06 3.72 11.50
CA TRP A 95 -2.98 3.49 10.37
C TRP A 95 -3.91 2.28 10.54
N LYS A 96 -3.62 1.37 11.46
CA LYS A 96 -4.49 0.22 11.78
C LYS A 96 -5.59 0.55 12.77
N THR A 97 -5.57 1.74 13.36
CA THR A 97 -6.62 2.19 14.28
C THR A 97 -7.70 2.94 13.52
N SER A 98 -8.96 2.58 13.76
CA SER A 98 -10.16 3.24 13.21
C SER A 98 -10.23 4.74 13.53
N ASP A 99 -9.49 5.17 14.55
CA ASP A 99 -9.40 6.53 15.06
C ASP A 99 -8.31 7.40 14.43
N TYR A 100 -7.62 6.96 13.36
CA TYR A 100 -6.56 7.77 12.74
C TYR A 100 -7.12 8.99 12.00
N LYS A 101 -7.49 10.02 12.77
CA LYS A 101 -7.65 11.39 12.32
C LYS A 101 -6.29 12.03 12.42
N CYS A 102 -5.68 12.29 11.26
CA CYS A 102 -4.49 13.14 11.13
C CYS A 102 -4.86 14.61 11.41
N SER A 103 -5.55 14.86 12.53
CA SER A 103 -5.93 16.18 13.02
C SER A 103 -5.11 16.42 14.28
N PRO A 104 -4.43 17.57 14.41
CA PRO A 104 -3.71 17.90 15.63
C PRO A 104 -4.75 18.21 16.73
N SER A 105 -5.21 17.18 17.45
CA SER A 105 -5.99 17.38 18.67
C SER A 105 -5.05 17.43 19.87
N ASP A 106 -4.85 18.66 20.35
CA ASP A 106 -4.39 19.08 21.69
C ASP A 106 -3.63 18.04 22.54
N GLY A 107 -2.30 18.18 22.59
CA GLY A 107 -1.52 17.74 23.77
C GLY A 107 -0.16 17.15 23.45
N ASP A 108 -0.11 16.14 22.58
CA ASP A 108 1.11 15.48 22.16
C ASP A 108 1.39 15.80 20.70
N THR A 109 2.61 16.24 20.38
CA THR A 109 2.99 16.49 18.99
C THR A 109 2.76 15.21 18.18
N PRO A 110 1.87 15.22 17.16
CA PRO A 110 1.61 14.03 16.38
C PRO A 110 2.94 13.56 15.76
N VAL A 111 3.22 12.26 15.86
CA VAL A 111 4.36 11.67 15.18
C VAL A 111 4.10 11.80 13.69
N MET A 112 4.92 12.57 12.99
CA MET A 112 4.71 12.84 11.57
C MET A 112 5.85 12.23 10.75
N PRO A 113 5.53 11.56 9.63
CA PRO A 113 6.53 10.99 8.74
C PRO A 113 7.36 12.10 8.07
N ALA A 114 8.58 11.82 7.65
CA ALA A 114 9.47 12.80 7.03
C ALA A 114 8.87 13.42 5.75
N LEU A 115 8.10 12.64 5.00
CA LEU A 115 7.27 13.10 3.89
C LEU A 115 5.80 12.74 4.14
N CYS A 116 4.92 13.71 3.92
CA CYS A 116 3.48 13.53 3.78
C CYS A 116 3.02 14.24 2.52
N MET A 117 2.38 13.51 1.60
CA MET A 117 1.72 14.12 0.44
C MET A 117 0.24 13.79 0.49
N ALA A 118 -0.62 14.78 0.31
CA ALA A 118 -2.06 14.62 0.29
C ALA A 118 -2.63 15.21 -1.01
N TYR A 119 -3.45 14.41 -1.67
CA TYR A 119 -4.17 14.78 -2.88
C TYR A 119 -5.66 14.65 -2.58
N HIS A 120 -6.37 15.76 -2.68
CA HIS A 120 -7.81 15.83 -2.50
C HIS A 120 -8.50 15.77 -3.85
N LEU A 121 -9.43 14.84 -4.00
CA LEU A 121 -10.12 14.59 -5.26
C LEU A 121 -11.57 15.06 -5.19
N PRO A 122 -12.12 15.52 -6.32
CA PRO A 122 -13.48 16.04 -6.36
C PRO A 122 -14.56 14.96 -6.16
N GLY A 123 -14.20 13.68 -6.21
CA GLY A 123 -15.10 12.54 -6.04
C GLY A 123 -15.75 12.13 -7.35
N SER A 124 -15.09 11.23 -8.08
CA SER A 124 -15.58 10.64 -9.33
C SER A 124 -15.12 9.18 -9.49
N GLU A 125 -15.80 8.37 -10.32
CA GLU A 125 -15.35 7.01 -10.68
C GLU A 125 -13.96 7.02 -11.34
N VAL A 126 -13.50 8.16 -11.87
CA VAL A 126 -12.19 8.24 -12.52
C VAL A 126 -11.04 8.34 -11.51
N ASP A 127 -11.37 8.55 -10.23
CA ASP A 127 -10.41 8.60 -9.13
C ASP A 127 -9.74 7.23 -8.88
N HIS A 128 -10.35 6.13 -9.36
CA HIS A 128 -9.84 4.77 -9.19
C HIS A 128 -8.46 4.57 -9.86
N TYR A 129 -8.20 5.19 -11.02
CA TYR A 129 -6.93 5.06 -11.75
C TYR A 129 -5.73 5.74 -11.07
N LEU A 130 -5.97 6.60 -10.08
CA LEU A 130 -4.90 7.36 -9.43
C LEU A 130 -3.97 6.46 -8.62
N LEU A 131 -4.51 5.45 -7.94
CA LEU A 131 -3.69 4.46 -7.24
C LEU A 131 -2.81 3.69 -8.24
N VAL A 132 -3.37 3.27 -9.37
CA VAL A 132 -2.64 2.58 -10.44
C VAL A 132 -1.50 3.45 -10.96
N ASN A 133 -1.75 4.73 -11.21
CA ASN A 133 -0.74 5.67 -11.69
C ASN A 133 0.38 5.90 -10.67
N VAL A 134 0.03 6.07 -9.39
CA VAL A 134 1.03 6.15 -8.31
C VAL A 134 1.88 4.89 -8.27
N MET A 135 1.25 3.71 -8.31
CA MET A 135 1.95 2.42 -8.29
C MET A 135 2.95 2.30 -9.44
N ARG A 136 2.57 2.72 -10.66
CA ARG A 136 3.46 2.74 -11.84
C ARG A 136 4.66 3.69 -11.67
N GLU A 137 4.51 4.76 -10.90
CA GLU A 137 5.54 5.78 -10.70
C GLU A 137 6.43 5.52 -9.48
N LEU A 138 6.04 4.67 -8.52
CA LEU A 138 6.76 4.48 -7.26
C LEU A 138 8.26 4.22 -7.46
N GLY A 139 8.60 3.29 -8.35
CA GLY A 139 9.99 2.89 -8.62
C GLY A 139 10.85 3.98 -9.29
N GLN A 140 10.24 5.06 -9.78
CA GLN A 140 10.95 6.18 -10.40
C GLN A 140 11.36 7.25 -9.38
N TYR A 141 10.64 7.33 -8.25
CA TYR A 141 10.81 8.41 -7.26
C TYR A 141 11.36 7.94 -5.91
N PHE A 142 11.10 6.69 -5.53
CA PHE A 142 11.55 6.14 -4.27
C PHE A 142 12.75 5.22 -4.47
N SER A 143 13.60 5.14 -3.44
CA SER A 143 14.82 4.35 -3.48
C SER A 143 14.55 2.84 -3.60
N SER A 144 15.44 2.13 -4.30
CA SER A 144 15.45 0.66 -4.34
C SER A 144 15.81 0.00 -2.99
N SER A 145 16.25 0.80 -2.02
CA SER A 145 16.48 0.40 -0.62
C SER A 145 15.20 0.34 0.22
N LEU A 146 14.02 0.45 -0.38
CA LEU A 146 12.75 0.34 0.33
C LEU A 146 12.62 -1.02 1.04
N GLU A 147 12.28 -1.01 2.32
CA GLU A 147 12.15 -2.20 3.18
C GLU A 147 10.70 -2.48 3.57
N THR A 148 9.87 -1.44 3.66
CA THR A 148 8.45 -1.53 4.02
C THR A 148 7.62 -0.81 2.98
N LEU A 149 6.65 -1.51 2.39
CA LEU A 149 5.63 -0.95 1.52
C LEU A 149 4.26 -1.31 2.05
N ILE A 150 3.42 -0.31 2.27
CA ILE A 150 2.02 -0.47 2.65
C ILE A 150 1.18 0.19 1.56
N VAL A 151 0.23 -0.55 1.00
CA VAL A 151 -0.67 -0.02 -0.02
C VAL A 151 -2.10 -0.27 0.44
N HIS A 152 -2.88 0.80 0.57
CA HIS A 152 -4.29 0.78 0.94
C HIS A 152 -5.13 1.42 -0.16
N GLY A 153 -6.21 0.78 -0.59
CA GLY A 153 -7.09 1.31 -1.63
C GLY A 153 -7.83 0.23 -2.42
N ILE A 154 -8.13 0.54 -3.68
CA ILE A 154 -8.89 -0.32 -4.60
C ILE A 154 -7.90 -1.09 -5.48
N MET A 155 -7.70 -2.37 -5.17
CA MET A 155 -6.58 -3.18 -5.71
C MET A 155 -6.96 -4.06 -6.90
N ASP A 156 -8.26 -4.22 -7.17
CA ASP A 156 -8.81 -5.09 -8.22
C ASP A 156 -8.43 -4.62 -9.64
N ILE A 157 -8.23 -3.32 -9.80
CA ILE A 157 -7.79 -2.67 -11.04
C ILE A 157 -6.26 -2.63 -11.21
N VAL A 158 -5.48 -3.02 -10.19
CA VAL A 158 -4.02 -3.02 -10.28
C VAL A 158 -3.56 -4.33 -10.93
N GLU A 159 -3.29 -4.26 -12.24
CA GLU A 159 -2.88 -5.41 -13.05
C GLU A 159 -1.53 -6.02 -12.59
N THR A 160 -1.34 -7.30 -12.94
CA THR A 160 -0.15 -8.09 -12.59
C THR A 160 1.15 -7.40 -13.01
N GLU A 161 1.17 -6.76 -14.17
CA GLU A 161 2.32 -6.05 -14.72
C GLU A 161 2.70 -4.84 -13.88
N THR A 162 1.70 -4.13 -13.34
CA THR A 162 1.93 -2.97 -12.46
C THR A 162 2.52 -3.45 -11.14
N TRP A 163 1.97 -4.51 -10.55
CA TRP A 163 2.54 -5.13 -9.36
C TRP A 163 3.97 -5.65 -9.59
N ALA A 164 4.21 -6.34 -10.69
CA ALA A 164 5.54 -6.85 -11.04
C ALA A 164 6.55 -5.71 -11.18
N GLY A 165 6.14 -4.58 -11.78
CA GLY A 165 6.96 -3.37 -11.87
C GLY A 165 7.34 -2.80 -10.50
N VAL A 166 6.38 -2.70 -9.57
CA VAL A 166 6.62 -2.25 -8.19
C VAL A 166 7.57 -3.19 -7.45
N LEU A 167 7.33 -4.50 -7.50
CA LEU A 167 8.16 -5.49 -6.81
C LEU A 167 9.58 -5.58 -7.41
N ALA A 168 9.72 -5.35 -8.71
CA ALA A 168 11.04 -5.28 -9.36
C ALA A 168 11.82 -4.01 -8.97
N ALA A 169 11.14 -2.89 -8.72
CA ALA A 169 11.77 -1.64 -8.31
C ALA A 169 12.35 -1.70 -6.88
N PHE A 170 11.77 -2.55 -6.02
CA PHE A 170 12.11 -2.63 -4.58
C PHE A 170 12.65 -4.02 -4.20
N PRO A 171 13.87 -4.38 -4.64
CA PRO A 171 14.44 -5.71 -4.38
C PRO A 171 14.75 -5.99 -2.90
N GLN A 172 14.92 -4.94 -2.08
CA GLN A 172 15.21 -5.03 -0.64
C GLN A 172 13.95 -5.07 0.24
N LEU A 173 12.76 -5.14 -0.36
CA LEU A 173 11.51 -5.13 0.38
C LEU A 173 11.44 -6.33 1.33
N GLU A 174 11.29 -6.08 2.63
CA GLU A 174 11.18 -7.10 3.68
C GLU A 174 9.74 -7.26 4.19
N TYR A 175 8.96 -6.18 4.16
CA TYR A 175 7.57 -6.11 4.62
C TYR A 175 6.68 -5.52 3.53
N LEU A 176 5.63 -6.25 3.15
CA LEU A 176 4.58 -5.79 2.25
C LEU A 176 3.22 -5.98 2.91
N GLU A 177 2.44 -4.92 2.96
CA GLU A 177 1.05 -4.94 3.41
C GLU A 177 0.14 -4.38 2.31
N VAL A 178 -0.85 -5.17 1.90
CA VAL A 178 -1.84 -4.80 0.88
C VAL A 178 -3.21 -4.85 1.52
N ILE A 179 -3.85 -3.68 1.59
CA ILE A 179 -5.14 -3.46 2.23
C ILE A 179 -6.15 -3.07 1.13
N SER A 180 -6.93 -4.04 0.66
CA SER A 180 -7.96 -3.78 -0.37
C SER A 180 -9.30 -3.49 0.28
N ARG A 181 -10.02 -2.46 -0.22
CA ARG A 181 -11.40 -2.12 0.20
C ARG A 181 -12.48 -2.92 -0.51
N GLU A 182 -12.23 -3.28 -1.77
CA GLU A 182 -13.15 -4.05 -2.63
C GLU A 182 -12.64 -5.47 -2.85
N CYS A 183 -11.59 -5.85 -2.10
CA CYS A 183 -11.22 -7.21 -1.74
C CYS A 183 -10.84 -8.19 -2.85
N ASP A 184 -11.00 -7.81 -4.11
CA ASP A 184 -10.40 -8.52 -5.24
C ASP A 184 -8.93 -8.06 -5.39
N MET A 185 -8.01 -8.99 -5.14
CA MET A 185 -6.58 -8.84 -5.39
C MET A 185 -6.08 -9.95 -6.32
N LYS A 186 -6.92 -10.47 -7.21
CA LYS A 186 -6.62 -11.64 -8.06
C LYS A 186 -5.31 -11.52 -8.86
N TYR A 187 -4.92 -10.30 -9.22
CA TYR A 187 -3.70 -10.04 -10.01
C TYR A 187 -2.43 -9.99 -9.16
N PHE A 188 -2.52 -9.73 -7.86
CA PHE A 188 -1.35 -9.56 -7.00
C PHE A 188 -0.53 -10.85 -6.84
N PRO A 189 -1.11 -12.04 -6.52
CA PRO A 189 -0.34 -13.25 -6.30
C PRO A 189 0.57 -13.64 -7.47
N ALA A 190 0.10 -13.47 -8.71
CA ALA A 190 0.88 -13.80 -9.90
C ALA A 190 2.16 -12.96 -10.01
N ALA A 191 2.16 -11.72 -9.50
CA ALA A 191 3.33 -10.85 -9.51
C ALA A 191 4.42 -11.27 -8.50
N LEU A 192 4.09 -12.14 -7.52
CA LEU A 192 5.06 -12.69 -6.56
C LEU A 192 5.82 -13.90 -7.10
N GLU A 193 5.38 -14.47 -8.23
CA GLU A 193 5.97 -15.68 -8.79
C GLU A 193 7.41 -15.45 -9.27
N PRO A 194 8.34 -16.37 -8.96
CA PRO A 194 9.65 -16.38 -9.61
C PRO A 194 9.54 -16.50 -11.12
N THR A 195 10.34 -15.73 -11.83
CA THR A 195 10.56 -15.84 -13.27
C THR A 195 11.84 -16.64 -13.55
N PRO A 196 12.10 -17.05 -14.80
CA PRO A 196 13.36 -17.73 -15.15
C PRO A 196 14.63 -16.93 -14.84
N THR A 197 14.52 -15.61 -14.71
CA THR A 197 15.67 -14.70 -14.54
C THR A 197 15.77 -14.08 -13.15
N ALA A 198 14.68 -13.99 -12.40
CA ALA A 198 14.65 -13.34 -11.09
C ALA A 198 13.46 -13.78 -10.22
N THR A 199 13.62 -13.67 -8.91
CA THR A 199 12.52 -13.76 -7.93
C THR A 199 12.15 -12.36 -7.45
N PRO A 200 10.91 -11.89 -7.68
CA PRO A 200 10.43 -10.60 -7.17
C PRO A 200 10.59 -10.51 -5.65
N CYS A 201 11.10 -9.39 -5.14
CA CYS A 201 11.36 -9.15 -3.71
C CYS A 201 11.89 -10.40 -2.98
N ARG A 202 13.07 -10.89 -3.38
CA ARG A 202 13.70 -12.08 -2.78
C ARG A 202 13.87 -11.95 -1.25
N GLY A 203 14.05 -10.73 -0.75
CA GLY A 203 14.16 -10.42 0.68
C GLY A 203 12.83 -10.35 1.43
N LEU A 204 11.68 -10.53 0.76
CA LEU A 204 10.37 -10.39 1.40
C LEU A 204 10.20 -11.46 2.49
N ARG A 205 9.99 -11.01 3.72
CA ARG A 205 9.82 -11.88 4.90
C ARG A 205 8.40 -11.91 5.39
N LYS A 206 7.72 -10.77 5.35
CA LYS A 206 6.38 -10.58 5.91
C LYS A 206 5.42 -10.07 4.86
N LEU A 207 4.31 -10.78 4.70
CA LEU A 207 3.22 -10.39 3.82
C LEU A 207 1.94 -10.28 4.65
N VAL A 208 1.25 -9.14 4.56
CA VAL A 208 -0.05 -8.92 5.19
C VAL A 208 -1.05 -8.62 4.08
N LEU A 209 -2.14 -9.37 4.03
CA LEU A 209 -3.20 -9.22 3.04
C LEU A 209 -4.53 -9.03 3.75
N ARG A 210 -5.22 -7.91 3.49
CA ARG A 210 -6.63 -7.74 3.86
C ARG A 210 -7.51 -8.03 2.65
N TYR A 211 -8.42 -8.98 2.78
CA TYR A 211 -9.37 -9.35 1.73
C TYR A 211 -10.71 -9.85 2.32
N GLU A 212 -11.75 -9.78 1.52
CA GLU A 212 -13.09 -10.31 1.78
C GLU A 212 -13.29 -11.59 0.94
N PRO A 213 -13.67 -12.71 1.57
CA PRO A 213 -13.91 -13.95 0.87
C PRO A 213 -15.35 -13.93 0.32
N ASN A 214 -15.53 -13.41 -0.90
CA ASN A 214 -16.76 -13.64 -1.67
C ASN A 214 -16.48 -14.63 -2.83
N ASP A 215 -17.38 -15.60 -3.02
CA ASP A 215 -17.33 -16.59 -4.10
C ASP A 215 -17.55 -15.93 -5.48
N GLU A 216 -18.29 -14.81 -5.53
CA GLU A 216 -18.54 -14.06 -6.77
C GLU A 216 -17.35 -13.15 -7.16
N ASP A 217 -16.57 -12.66 -6.18
CA ASP A 217 -15.56 -11.61 -6.39
C ASP A 217 -14.11 -12.12 -6.44
N GLY A 218 -13.90 -13.44 -6.43
CA GLY A 218 -12.57 -14.01 -6.68
C GLY A 218 -11.63 -14.08 -5.47
N GLY A 219 -12.10 -13.86 -4.24
CA GLY A 219 -11.28 -14.03 -3.02
C GLY A 219 -10.68 -15.43 -2.89
N LEU A 220 -11.45 -16.48 -3.22
CA LEU A 220 -10.97 -17.86 -3.27
C LEU A 220 -9.92 -18.07 -4.38
N GLN A 221 -10.09 -17.40 -5.52
CA GLN A 221 -9.13 -17.48 -6.64
C GLN A 221 -7.81 -16.82 -6.24
N MET A 222 -7.87 -15.69 -5.55
CA MET A 222 -6.70 -14.99 -4.99
C MET A 222 -5.93 -15.90 -4.04
N LEU A 223 -6.61 -16.57 -3.09
CA LEU A 223 -5.94 -17.49 -2.15
C LEU A 223 -5.31 -18.70 -2.84
N ASN A 224 -6.00 -19.29 -3.83
CA ASN A 224 -5.42 -20.39 -4.61
C ASN A 224 -4.20 -19.93 -5.42
N ALA A 225 -4.27 -18.76 -6.05
CA ALA A 225 -3.14 -18.17 -6.75
C ALA A 225 -1.99 -17.84 -5.78
N LEU A 226 -2.30 -17.42 -4.54
CA LEU A 226 -1.33 -17.20 -3.49
C LEU A 226 -0.62 -18.49 -3.09
N CYS A 227 -1.34 -19.60 -2.90
CA CYS A 227 -0.73 -20.91 -2.66
C CYS A 227 0.27 -21.27 -3.76
N VAL A 228 -0.12 -21.11 -5.03
CA VAL A 228 0.76 -21.39 -6.18
C VAL A 228 2.01 -20.50 -6.16
N ALA A 229 1.83 -19.19 -5.93
CA ALA A 229 2.94 -18.26 -5.89
C ALA A 229 3.91 -18.55 -4.73
N LEU A 230 3.40 -18.82 -3.53
CA LEU A 230 4.21 -19.15 -2.36
C LEU A 230 4.94 -20.48 -2.52
N GLN A 231 4.30 -21.49 -3.13
CA GLN A 231 4.97 -22.75 -3.47
C GLN A 231 6.17 -22.52 -4.39
N LYS A 232 5.98 -21.78 -5.49
CA LYS A 232 7.09 -21.47 -6.41
C LYS A 232 8.20 -20.68 -5.72
N ARG A 233 7.87 -19.77 -4.80
CA ARG A 233 8.86 -19.03 -4.00
C ARG A 233 9.64 -19.94 -3.05
N ASP A 234 8.98 -20.90 -2.41
CA ASP A 234 9.63 -21.90 -1.56
C ASP A 234 10.60 -22.77 -2.38
N GLU A 235 10.18 -23.23 -3.56
CA GLU A 235 11.02 -23.94 -4.53
C GLU A 235 12.24 -23.11 -4.98
N ALA A 236 12.10 -21.78 -5.04
CA ALA A 236 13.18 -20.84 -5.33
C ALA A 236 14.02 -20.43 -4.09
N HIS A 237 13.81 -21.09 -2.93
CA HIS A 237 14.48 -20.78 -1.66
C HIS A 237 14.25 -19.35 -1.16
N CYS A 238 13.05 -18.82 -1.38
CA CYS A 238 12.61 -17.48 -1.00
C CYS A 238 11.30 -17.54 -0.19
N ARG A 239 11.20 -18.55 0.69
CA ARG A 239 10.06 -18.80 1.58
C ARG A 239 9.76 -17.58 2.46
N LEU A 240 8.48 -17.29 2.65
CA LEU A 240 8.05 -16.24 3.57
C LEU A 240 8.18 -16.70 5.03
N GLN A 241 8.66 -15.79 5.87
CA GLN A 241 8.70 -16.02 7.31
C GLN A 241 7.30 -15.88 7.94
N SER A 242 6.49 -14.96 7.45
CA SER A 242 5.17 -14.70 8.03
C SER A 242 4.17 -14.25 6.97
N LEU A 243 2.99 -14.86 7.01
CA LEU A 243 1.81 -14.44 6.28
C LEU A 243 0.70 -14.11 7.28
N SER A 244 0.12 -12.92 7.18
CA SER A 244 -1.05 -12.52 7.95
C SER A 244 -2.21 -12.24 7.00
N LEU A 245 -3.29 -13.00 7.15
CA LEU A 245 -4.52 -12.85 6.38
C LEU A 245 -5.57 -12.16 7.26
N GLN A 246 -5.90 -10.92 6.92
CA GLN A 246 -6.98 -10.16 7.55
C GLN A 246 -8.24 -10.36 6.71
N VAL A 247 -9.18 -11.13 7.26
CA VAL A 247 -10.40 -11.53 6.57
C VAL A 247 -11.53 -10.63 7.01
N GLU A 248 -12.09 -9.87 6.07
CA GLU A 248 -13.28 -9.06 6.27
C GLU A 248 -14.53 -9.90 5.92
N PRO A 249 -15.49 -10.09 6.84
CA PRO A 249 -16.63 -10.95 6.58
C PRO A 249 -17.67 -10.27 5.68
N VAL A 250 -18.17 -11.00 4.67
CA VAL A 250 -19.19 -10.49 3.72
C VAL A 250 -20.40 -9.91 4.45
N THR A 251 -20.63 -8.60 4.30
CA THR A 251 -21.70 -7.87 5.01
C THR A 251 -22.99 -7.85 4.19
N ILE A 252 -24.05 -8.46 4.72
CA ILE A 252 -25.44 -8.18 4.28
C ILE A 252 -26.30 -7.64 5.44
N ASP A 253 -25.88 -7.78 6.71
CA ASP A 253 -26.71 -7.30 7.84
C ASP A 253 -25.91 -7.00 9.12
N THR A 254 -26.44 -6.07 9.92
CA THR A 254 -25.71 -5.26 10.93
C THR A 254 -25.58 -5.83 12.35
N MET A 255 -25.57 -7.15 12.56
CA MET A 255 -25.25 -7.70 13.89
C MET A 255 -24.59 -9.09 13.81
N TYR A 256 -23.34 -9.22 14.27
CA TYR A 256 -22.71 -10.54 14.40
C TYR A 256 -21.94 -10.76 15.70
N THR A 257 -21.92 -12.02 16.09
CA THR A 257 -21.01 -12.59 17.08
C THR A 257 -19.81 -13.24 16.35
N PRO A 258 -18.65 -13.41 17.00
CA PRO A 258 -17.47 -14.02 16.38
C PRO A 258 -17.73 -15.41 15.75
N SER A 259 -18.67 -16.18 16.32
CA SER A 259 -19.05 -17.52 15.82
C SER A 259 -19.71 -17.51 14.44
N THR A 260 -20.39 -16.43 14.07
CA THR A 260 -21.08 -16.31 12.76
C THR A 260 -20.16 -15.85 11.63
N ALA A 261 -19.04 -15.19 11.95
CA ALA A 261 -18.03 -14.82 10.97
C ALA A 261 -17.25 -16.05 10.45
N VAL A 262 -16.94 -17.01 11.33
CA VAL A 262 -16.25 -18.26 10.97
C VAL A 262 -17.08 -19.11 10.00
N SER A 263 -18.41 -19.17 10.18
CA SER A 263 -19.30 -19.92 9.29
C SER A 263 -19.46 -19.32 7.89
N ARG A 264 -18.87 -18.14 7.62
CA ARG A 264 -18.90 -17.46 6.32
C ARG A 264 -17.63 -17.63 5.50
N LEU A 265 -16.62 -18.27 6.07
CA LEU A 265 -15.44 -18.66 5.31
C LEU A 265 -15.87 -19.72 4.27
N PRO A 266 -15.29 -19.71 3.06
CA PRO A 266 -15.56 -20.73 2.05
C PRO A 266 -15.37 -22.14 2.63
N ALA A 267 -16.16 -23.11 2.19
CA ALA A 267 -16.06 -24.49 2.69
C ALA A 267 -14.63 -25.08 2.51
N ASP A 268 -13.92 -24.63 1.48
CA ASP A 268 -12.55 -25.04 1.15
C ASP A 268 -11.48 -24.20 1.86
N PHE A 269 -11.87 -23.27 2.74
CA PHE A 269 -10.92 -22.37 3.42
C PHE A 269 -9.99 -23.13 4.37
N GLU A 270 -10.48 -24.14 5.08
CA GLU A 270 -9.65 -24.99 5.95
C GLU A 270 -8.53 -25.67 5.14
N ASP A 271 -8.86 -26.28 4.00
CA ASP A 271 -7.89 -26.91 3.09
C ASP A 271 -6.86 -25.90 2.55
N ILE A 272 -7.28 -24.67 2.27
CA ILE A 272 -6.38 -23.60 1.81
C ILE A 272 -5.47 -23.13 2.94
N GLN A 273 -6.01 -22.97 4.15
CA GLN A 273 -5.25 -22.59 5.32
C GLN A 273 -4.15 -23.61 5.60
N GLU A 274 -4.46 -24.91 5.60
CA GLU A 274 -3.47 -25.97 5.78
C GLU A 274 -2.36 -25.91 4.72
N LYS A 275 -2.71 -25.66 3.45
CA LYS A 275 -1.71 -25.49 2.38
C LYS A 275 -0.80 -24.28 2.65
N LEU A 276 -1.37 -23.15 3.06
CA LEU A 276 -0.60 -21.94 3.36
C LEU A 276 0.32 -22.15 4.57
N GLU A 277 -0.13 -22.83 5.63
CA GLU A 277 0.68 -23.16 6.81
C GLU A 277 1.95 -23.96 6.44
N ILE A 278 1.86 -24.85 5.45
CA ILE A 278 3.01 -25.63 4.97
C ILE A 278 4.00 -24.77 4.16
N LEU A 279 3.56 -23.64 3.60
CA LEU A 279 4.33 -22.78 2.69
C LEU A 279 5.02 -21.59 3.37
N VAL A 280 4.69 -21.30 4.62
CA VAL A 280 5.27 -20.19 5.39
C VAL A 280 5.77 -20.67 6.76
N ASP A 281 6.60 -19.89 7.45
CA ASP A 281 7.05 -20.29 8.81
C ASP A 281 6.00 -19.99 9.89
N SER A 282 5.16 -18.99 9.65
CA SER A 282 4.07 -18.58 10.54
C SER A 282 2.90 -18.04 9.72
N LEU A 283 1.72 -18.63 9.92
CA LEU A 283 0.46 -18.13 9.40
C LEU A 283 -0.36 -17.54 10.54
N GLU A 284 -0.91 -16.36 10.30
CA GLU A 284 -1.91 -15.73 11.15
C GLU A 284 -3.15 -15.45 10.30
N VAL A 285 -4.33 -15.86 10.78
CA VAL A 285 -5.61 -15.53 10.16
C VAL A 285 -6.41 -14.73 11.18
N MET A 286 -6.70 -13.46 10.87
CA MET A 286 -7.46 -12.55 11.71
C MET A 286 -8.80 -12.27 11.05
N LEU A 287 -9.90 -12.49 11.77
CA LEU A 287 -11.22 -12.05 11.35
C LEU A 287 -11.42 -10.60 11.82
N LEU A 288 -11.59 -9.68 10.86
CA LEU A 288 -11.94 -8.29 11.17
C LEU A 288 -13.42 -8.25 11.52
N ILE A 289 -13.74 -8.03 12.79
CA ILE A 289 -15.12 -7.83 13.25
C ILE A 289 -15.28 -6.34 13.51
N ASP A 290 -16.16 -5.67 12.77
CA ASP A 290 -16.56 -4.30 13.07
C ASP A 290 -17.19 -4.26 14.46
N GLY A 291 -16.45 -3.78 15.44
CA GLY A 291 -16.89 -3.72 16.83
C GLY A 291 -15.76 -3.56 17.83
N ASP A 292 -15.08 -2.41 17.79
CA ASP A 292 -14.69 -1.62 18.97
C ASP A 292 -14.29 -0.19 18.54
#